data_AF-A0AAU2ZM33-F1
#
_entry.id   AF-A0AAU2ZM33-F1
#
_cell.length_a   1.000
_cell.length_b   1.000
_cell.length_c   1.000
_cell.angle_alpha   90.00
_cell.angle_beta   90.00
_cell.angle_gamma   90.00
#
_symmetry.space_group_name_H-M   'P 1'
#
loop_
_entity.id
_entity.type
_entity.pdbx_description
1 polymer ?
#
loop_
_entity_poly.entity_id
_entity_poly.type
_entity_poly.pdbx_seq_one_letter_code
_entity_poly.pdbx_strand_id
1 'polypeptide(L)' 'MPPAPTDDAEPRVRMMAAELLGKFAHTEPSATAALPHAALNDSSPAVRKVASWYAPGGTIYRKTAPRGAW' A
#
# COMPACT_ATOMS: atom_id res chain seq x y z
N MET A 1 16.05 -28.30 -4.53
CA MET A 1 15.72 -26.95 -4.03
C MET A 1 14.43 -26.54 -4.72
N PRO A 2 13.31 -26.28 -4.01
CA PRO A 2 12.12 -25.73 -4.66
C PRO A 2 12.47 -24.34 -5.24
N PRO A 3 11.83 -23.89 -6.33
CA PRO A 3 12.06 -22.56 -6.86
C PRO A 3 11.72 -21.53 -5.78
N ALA A 4 12.53 -20.48 -5.66
CA ALA A 4 12.22 -19.34 -4.81
C ALA A 4 10.83 -18.78 -5.21
N PRO A 5 10.01 -18.32 -4.26
CA PRO A 5 8.74 -17.67 -4.59
C PRO A 5 9.05 -16.52 -5.54
N THR A 6 8.54 -16.62 -6.76
CA THR A 6 8.79 -15.65 -7.79
C THR A 6 7.97 -14.41 -7.45
N ASP A 7 8.67 -13.37 -6.99
CA ASP A 7 8.14 -12.03 -6.78
C ASP A 7 7.90 -11.41 -8.18
N ASP A 8 7.07 -12.07 -9.01
CA ASP A 8 6.98 -11.93 -10.48
C ASP A 8 6.38 -10.60 -10.95
N ALA A 9 5.85 -9.80 -10.04
CA ALA A 9 5.39 -8.46 -10.37
C ALA A 9 6.56 -7.48 -10.31
N GLU A 10 6.93 -6.89 -11.44
CA GLU A 10 7.88 -5.78 -11.50
C GLU A 10 7.54 -4.74 -10.41
N PRO A 11 8.53 -4.19 -9.65
CA PRO A 11 8.26 -3.26 -8.55
C PRO A 11 7.30 -2.13 -8.91
N ARG A 12 7.31 -1.69 -10.18
CA ARG A 12 6.39 -0.71 -10.72
C ARG A 12 4.92 -1.14 -10.65
N VAL A 13 4.60 -2.40 -10.97
CA VAL A 13 3.23 -2.94 -10.88
C VAL A 13 2.76 -2.93 -9.43
N ARG A 14 3.63 -3.30 -8.48
CA ARG A 14 3.30 -3.30 -7.05
C ARG A 14 3.13 -1.89 -6.49
N MET A 15 3.90 -0.91 -6.97
CA MET A 15 3.65 0.51 -6.67
C MET A 15 2.27 0.95 -7.15
N MET A 16 1.90 0.62 -8.40
CA MET A 16 0.56 0.94 -8.93
C MET A 16 -0.56 0.27 -8.14
N ALA A 17 -0.35 -0.97 -7.69
CA ALA A 17 -1.28 -1.67 -6.81
C ALA A 17 -1.42 -0.96 -5.46
N ALA A 18 -0.32 -0.52 -4.84
CA ALA A 18 -0.36 0.25 -3.60
C ALA A 18 -1.09 1.60 -3.76
N GLU A 19 -0.88 2.30 -4.88
CA GLU A 19 -1.62 3.53 -5.21
C GLU A 19 -3.12 3.27 -5.37
N LEU A 20 -3.49 2.17 -6.06
CA LEU A 20 -4.89 1.79 -6.23
C LEU A 20 -5.54 1.45 -4.88
N LEU A 21 -4.91 0.61 -4.06
CA LEU A 21 -5.37 0.29 -2.71
C LEU A 21 -5.52 1.56 -1.85
N GLY A 22 -4.62 2.53 -2.04
CA GLY A 22 -4.69 3.83 -1.39
C GLY A 22 -6.02 4.57 -1.58
N LYS A 23 -6.71 4.38 -2.73
CA LYS A 23 -8.03 4.98 -2.99
C LYS A 23 -9.14 4.39 -2.12
N PHE A 24 -8.94 3.18 -1.60
CA PHE A 24 -9.89 2.44 -0.78
C PHE A 24 -9.42 2.30 0.68
N ALA A 25 -8.34 2.98 1.06
CA ALA A 25 -7.72 2.86 2.39
C ALA A 25 -8.63 3.30 3.55
N HIS A 26 -9.74 3.97 3.27
CA HIS A 26 -10.72 4.41 4.28
C HIS A 26 -12.03 3.62 4.25
N THR A 27 -12.22 2.73 3.28
CA THR A 27 -13.49 2.04 3.06
C THR A 27 -13.35 0.52 3.01
N GLU A 28 -12.20 0.01 2.57
CA GLU A 28 -11.94 -1.42 2.40
C GLU A 28 -10.95 -1.96 3.43
N PRO A 29 -11.37 -2.85 4.36
CA PRO A 29 -10.48 -3.40 5.38
C PRO A 29 -9.26 -4.12 4.82
N SER A 30 -9.39 -4.77 3.67
CA SER A 30 -8.29 -5.46 2.98
C SER A 30 -7.21 -4.48 2.51
N ALA A 31 -7.59 -3.31 1.99
CA ALA A 31 -6.66 -2.25 1.61
C ALA A 31 -5.96 -1.67 2.86
N THR A 32 -6.71 -1.41 3.92
CA THR A 32 -6.18 -0.92 5.20
C THR A 32 -5.15 -1.87 5.82
N ALA A 33 -5.31 -3.19 5.63
CA ALA A 33 -4.36 -4.19 6.11
C ALA A 33 -3.17 -4.42 5.16
N ALA A 34 -3.40 -4.40 3.85
CA ALA A 34 -2.37 -4.67 2.85
C ALA A 34 -1.30 -3.55 2.78
N LEU A 35 -1.69 -2.28 2.94
CA LEU A 35 -0.78 -1.15 2.85
C LEU A 35 0.31 -1.15 3.94
N PRO A 36 0.01 -1.34 5.24
CA PRO A 36 1.03 -1.54 6.27
C PRO A 36 1.94 -2.73 6.00
N HIS A 37 1.38 -3.85 5.54
CA HIS A 37 2.17 -5.04 5.24
C HIS A 37 3.18 -4.79 4.13
N ALA A 38 2.75 -4.16 3.03
CA ALA A 38 3.65 -3.78 1.92
C ALA A 38 4.68 -2.73 2.35
N ALA A 39 4.29 -1.76 3.20
CA ALA A 39 5.20 -0.74 3.71
C ALA A 39 6.38 -1.32 4.53
N LEU A 40 6.16 -2.45 5.20
CA LEU A 40 7.16 -3.10 6.04
C LEU A 40 7.94 -4.19 5.30
N ASN A 41 7.27 -4.98 4.45
CA ASN A 41 7.80 -6.25 3.99
C ASN A 41 8.12 -6.32 2.49
N ASP A 42 7.71 -5.33 1.68
CA ASP A 42 8.00 -5.37 0.25
C ASP A 42 9.52 -5.31 -0.01
N SER A 43 10.00 -6.16 -0.90
CA SER A 43 11.41 -6.26 -1.30
C SER A 43 11.96 -4.94 -1.87
N SER A 44 11.12 -4.17 -2.56
CA SER A 44 11.48 -2.89 -3.19
C SER A 44 11.34 -1.71 -2.22
N PRO A 45 12.41 -0.93 -1.97
CA PRO A 45 12.33 0.31 -1.19
C PRO A 45 11.33 1.32 -1.75
N ALA A 46 11.14 1.35 -3.08
CA ALA A 46 10.20 2.25 -3.72
C ALA A 46 8.75 1.88 -3.39
N VAL A 47 8.41 0.59 -3.41
CA VAL A 47 7.08 0.10 -3.02
C VAL A 47 6.81 0.38 -1.55
N ARG A 48 7.78 0.11 -0.66
CA ARG A 48 7.66 0.41 0.78
C ARG A 48 7.33 1.89 1.01
N LYS A 49 8.04 2.79 0.32
CA LYS A 49 7.82 4.23 0.39
C LYS A 49 6.40 4.61 -0.05
N VAL A 50 5.96 4.16 -1.22
CA VAL A 50 4.60 4.45 -1.73
C VAL A 50 3.55 3.90 -0.78
N ALA A 51 3.65 2.64 -0.36
CA ALA A 51 2.71 2.01 0.56
C ALA A 51 2.63 2.79 1.89
N SER A 52 3.75 3.26 2.43
CA SER A 52 3.77 4.07 3.66
C SER A 52 3.03 5.41 3.56
N TRP A 53 2.89 5.98 2.36
CA TRP A 53 2.13 7.22 2.18
C TRP A 53 0.63 6.99 2.34
N TYR A 54 0.16 5.80 1.94
CA TYR A 54 -1.25 5.41 1.98
C TYR A 54 -1.63 4.56 3.19
N ALA A 55 -0.68 3.99 3.93
CA ALA A 55 -0.96 3.28 5.19
C ALA A 55 -1.51 4.25 6.27
N PRO A 56 -2.26 3.76 7.28
CA PRO A 56 -2.74 4.58 8.38
C PRO A 56 -1.63 5.42 9.03
N GLY A 57 -1.87 6.73 9.10
CA GLY A 57 -0.87 7.70 9.59
C GLY A 57 0.10 8.22 8.53
N GLY A 58 0.08 7.68 7.32
CA GLY A 58 0.81 8.18 6.15
C GLY A 58 0.34 9.56 5.71
N THR A 59 1.21 10.26 4.97
CA THR A 59 0.94 11.64 4.53
C THR A 59 -0.26 11.75 3.59
N ILE A 60 -0.44 10.79 2.68
CA ILE A 60 -1.58 10.79 1.75
C ILE A 60 -2.83 10.29 2.47
N TYR A 61 -2.73 9.20 3.24
CA TYR A 61 -3.84 8.69 4.06
C TYR A 61 -4.50 9.79 4.90
N ARG A 62 -3.71 10.62 5.59
CA ARG A 62 -4.24 11.74 6.37
C ARG A 62 -4.89 12.83 5.51
N LYS A 63 -4.32 13.11 4.34
CA LYS A 63 -4.84 14.12 3.41
C LYS A 63 -6.15 13.68 2.76
N THR A 64 -6.32 12.39 2.49
CA THR A 64 -7.49 11.80 1.83
C THR A 64 -8.57 11.33 2.80
N ALA A 65 -8.31 11.38 4.11
CA ALA A 65 -9.26 10.98 5.12
C ALA A 65 -10.62 11.68 4.92
N PRO A 66 -11.75 10.96 4.95
CA PRO A 66 -13.06 11.56 4.85
C PRO A 66 -13.20 12.65 5.91
N ARG A 67 -13.44 13.88 5.47
CA ARG A 67 -13.85 14.94 6.39
C ARG A 67 -15.30 14.63 6.75
N GLY A 68 -15.56 14.42 8.04
CA GLY A 68 -16.92 14.17 8.50
C GLY A 68 -17.87 15.19 7.91
N ALA A 69 -19.00 14.72 7.37
CA ALA A 69 -20.08 15.60 6.96
C ALA A 69 -20.68 16.21 8.23
N TRP A 70 -20.47 17.50 8.43
CA TRP A 70 -21.23 18.34 9.34
C TRP A 70 -22.18 19.17 8.50
#